data_AF-A0A4U9HY26-F1
#
_entry.id   AF-A0A4U9HY26-F1
#
_cell.length_a   1.000
_cell.length_b   1.000
_cell.length_c   1.000
_cell.angle_alpha   90.00
_cell.angle_beta   90.00
_cell.angle_gamma   90.00
#
_symmetry.space_group_name_H-M   'P 1'
#
loop_
_entity.id
_entity.type
_entity.pdbx_description
1 polymer ?
#
loop_
_entity_poly.entity_id
_entity_poly.type
_entity_poly.pdbx_seq_one_letter_code
_entity_poly.pdbx_strand_id
1 'polypeptide(L)'
;MRELLLNTAITKYLHAGSEDLEVFLNTFGIMPEPLIDTQILAAFAGRPLSWGFAAMVEEYTGLVIDKSESRTDWLARPLTERQLDYAAADVFYLLPIAGQLMKEAEASGWLPAALNECRMTQLRRQETTDPKEAWRDINNAWQLRTRQLACLQLLADWRSAQGAGA
;
A
#
# COMPACT_ATOMS: atom_id res chain seq x y z
N MET A 1 4.85 -19.21 -2.73
CA MET A 1 4.53 -17.77 -2.63
C MET A 1 5.58 -17.00 -1.83
N ARG A 2 5.81 -17.31 -0.54
CA ARG A 2 6.84 -16.63 0.29
C ARG A 2 8.22 -16.56 -0.38
N GLU A 3 8.71 -17.67 -0.95
CA GLU A 3 9.99 -17.70 -1.68
C GLU A 3 10.03 -16.68 -2.83
N LEU A 4 8.94 -16.55 -3.61
CA LEU A 4 8.86 -15.61 -4.72
C LEU A 4 8.85 -14.15 -4.23
N LEU A 5 8.10 -13.87 -3.16
CA LEU A 5 7.98 -12.53 -2.58
C LEU A 5 9.29 -12.04 -1.96
N LEU A 6 10.14 -12.95 -1.46
CA LEU A 6 11.44 -12.63 -0.86
C LEU A 6 12.62 -12.79 -1.84
N ASN A 7 12.39 -13.31 -3.04
CA ASN A 7 13.47 -13.48 -4.01
C ASN A 7 13.92 -12.12 -4.55
N THR A 8 15.17 -11.74 -4.25
CA THR A 8 15.74 -10.45 -4.62
C THR A 8 16.07 -10.31 -6.10
N ALA A 9 16.12 -11.42 -6.84
CA ALA A 9 16.27 -11.41 -8.30
C ALA A 9 14.96 -11.10 -9.03
N ILE A 10 13.83 -11.01 -8.32
CA ILE A 10 12.50 -10.81 -8.89
C ILE A 10 11.92 -9.53 -8.30
N THR A 11 11.72 -8.50 -9.12
CA THR A 11 11.07 -7.26 -8.68
C THR A 11 9.57 -7.43 -8.61
N LYS A 12 8.98 -7.03 -7.48
CA LYS A 12 7.52 -6.99 -7.30
C LYS A 12 7.04 -5.57 -7.61
N TYR A 13 5.94 -5.45 -8.33
CA TYR A 13 5.31 -4.17 -8.64
C TYR A 13 3.90 -4.13 -8.05
N LEU A 14 3.56 -2.99 -7.46
CA LEU A 14 2.21 -2.65 -7.02
C LEU A 14 1.88 -1.22 -7.48
N HIS A 15 0.64 -0.81 -7.29
CA HIS A 15 0.21 0.56 -7.51
C HIS A 15 -0.58 1.05 -6.31
N ALA A 16 -0.12 2.14 -5.68
CA ALA A 16 -0.73 2.67 -4.46
C ALA A 16 -0.84 1.62 -3.34
N GLY A 17 0.18 0.77 -3.21
CA GLY A 17 0.10 -0.50 -2.49
C GLY A 17 0.25 -0.40 -0.98
N SER A 18 0.04 0.77 -0.39
CA SER A 18 0.32 0.99 1.03
C SER A 18 -0.55 0.12 1.96
N GLU A 19 -1.78 -0.20 1.56
CA GLU A 19 -2.67 -1.11 2.29
C GLU A 19 -2.31 -2.58 2.00
N ASP A 20 -1.88 -2.90 0.77
CA ASP A 20 -1.41 -4.25 0.41
C ASP A 20 -0.24 -4.70 1.28
N LEU A 21 0.65 -3.78 1.66
CA LEU A 21 1.77 -4.07 2.56
C LEU A 21 1.30 -4.57 3.93
N GLU A 22 0.20 -4.04 4.45
CA GLU A 22 -0.41 -4.50 5.69
C GLU A 22 -1.01 -5.91 5.51
N VAL A 23 -1.68 -6.16 4.39
CA VAL A 23 -2.19 -7.50 4.04
C VAL A 23 -1.05 -8.53 3.95
N PHE A 24 0.08 -8.17 3.35
CA PHE A 24 1.24 -9.07 3.27
C PHE A 24 1.82 -9.41 4.66
N LEU A 25 1.95 -8.40 5.53
CA LEU A 25 2.42 -8.62 6.90
C LEU A 25 1.44 -9.48 7.69
N ASN A 26 0.15 -9.19 7.65
CA ASN A 26 -0.86 -9.91 8.42
C ASN A 26 -1.05 -11.34 7.92
N THR A 27 -1.06 -11.55 6.60
CA THR A 27 -1.35 -12.86 6.01
C THR A 27 -0.11 -13.75 5.95
N PHE A 28 1.05 -13.18 5.64
CA PHE A 28 2.26 -13.96 5.36
C PHE A 28 3.39 -13.69 6.34
N GLY A 29 3.32 -12.67 7.20
CA GLY A 29 4.39 -12.30 8.12
C GLY A 29 5.67 -11.87 7.42
N ILE A 30 5.57 -11.33 6.19
CA ILE A 30 6.71 -10.87 5.39
C ILE A 30 6.38 -9.57 4.66
N MET A 31 7.42 -8.80 4.37
CA MET A 31 7.39 -7.72 3.42
C MET A 31 8.03 -8.19 2.10
N PRO A 32 7.38 -8.07 0.92
CA PRO A 32 8.02 -8.40 -0.35
C PRO A 32 9.25 -7.53 -0.63
N GLU A 33 10.33 -8.10 -1.16
CA GLU A 33 11.57 -7.34 -1.43
C GLU A 33 12.35 -7.93 -2.63
N PRO A 34 12.75 -7.11 -3.64
CA PRO A 34 12.48 -5.69 -3.81
C PRO A 34 11.04 -5.44 -4.30
N LEU A 35 10.44 -4.37 -3.79
CA LEU A 35 9.10 -3.91 -4.18
C LEU A 35 9.19 -2.48 -4.70
N ILE A 36 8.51 -2.21 -5.81
CA ILE A 36 8.41 -0.87 -6.39
C ILE A 36 6.93 -0.51 -6.54
N ASP A 37 6.56 0.66 -6.03
CA ASP A 37 5.23 1.22 -6.20
C ASP A 37 5.22 2.16 -7.42
N THR A 38 4.38 1.83 -8.40
CA THR A 38 4.24 2.62 -9.62
C THR A 38 3.62 3.99 -9.38
N GLN A 39 2.82 4.20 -8.32
CA GLN A 39 2.33 5.52 -7.95
C GLN A 39 3.47 6.42 -7.47
N ILE A 40 4.45 5.86 -6.74
CA ILE A 40 5.65 6.58 -6.33
C ILE A 40 6.51 6.89 -7.56
N LEU A 41 6.76 5.92 -8.45
CA LEU A 41 7.50 6.18 -9.70
C LEU A 41 6.85 7.31 -10.50
N ALA A 42 5.53 7.27 -10.67
CA ALA A 42 4.79 8.27 -11.41
C ALA A 42 4.90 9.67 -10.77
N ALA A 43 4.84 9.75 -9.44
CA ALA A 43 5.04 11.03 -8.74
C ALA A 43 6.41 11.65 -9.04
N PHE A 44 7.48 10.84 -9.02
CA PHE A 44 8.83 11.29 -9.39
C PHE A 44 8.99 11.53 -10.91
N ALA A 45 8.11 10.98 -11.74
CA ALA A 45 8.00 11.29 -13.17
C ALA A 45 7.09 12.52 -13.45
N GLY A 46 6.60 13.22 -12.42
CA GLY A 46 5.83 14.45 -12.54
C GLY A 46 4.31 14.27 -12.62
N ARG A 47 3.79 13.10 -12.25
CA ARG A 47 2.35 12.86 -12.07
C ARG A 47 1.90 13.19 -10.65
N PRO A 48 0.59 13.36 -10.38
CA PRO A 48 0.09 13.61 -9.03
C PRO A 48 0.47 12.50 -8.04
N LEU A 49 0.73 12.85 -6.78
CA LEU A 49 1.05 11.88 -5.71
C LEU A 49 -0.04 10.82 -5.54
N SER A 50 -1.31 11.19 -5.72
CA SER A 50 -2.46 10.29 -5.63
C SER A 50 -3.03 9.97 -7.01
N TRP A 51 -2.17 9.66 -7.97
CA TRP A 51 -2.59 9.22 -9.29
C TRP A 51 -3.09 7.77 -9.23
N GLY A 52 -4.35 7.54 -9.54
CA GLY A 52 -5.00 6.23 -9.37
C GLY A 52 -4.81 5.29 -10.56
N PHE A 53 -4.90 3.98 -10.30
CA PHE A 53 -4.58 2.92 -11.25
C PHE A 53 -5.30 3.06 -12.60
N ALA A 54 -6.63 3.23 -12.59
CA ALA A 54 -7.38 3.35 -13.84
C ALA A 54 -6.99 4.59 -14.67
N ALA A 55 -6.65 5.71 -14.02
CA ALA A 55 -6.18 6.90 -14.73
C ALA A 55 -4.78 6.68 -15.34
N MET A 56 -3.93 5.94 -14.63
CA MET A 56 -2.65 5.49 -15.15
C MET A 56 -2.83 4.57 -16.36
N VAL A 57 -3.72 3.57 -16.28
CA VAL A 57 -3.98 2.69 -17.42
C VAL A 57 -4.54 3.46 -18.61
N GLU A 58 -5.50 4.36 -18.39
CA GLU A 58 -6.07 5.18 -19.46
C GLU A 58 -5.01 6.05 -20.15
N GLU A 59 -4.11 6.67 -19.39
CA GLU A 59 -3.05 7.50 -19.97
C GLU A 59 -2.05 6.67 -20.81
N TYR A 60 -1.63 5.51 -20.31
CA TYR A 60 -0.61 4.69 -20.98
C TYR A 60 -1.13 3.79 -22.09
N THR A 61 -2.42 3.47 -22.08
CA THR A 61 -3.01 2.48 -23.02
C THR A 61 -4.17 3.03 -23.85
N GLY A 62 -4.76 4.16 -23.44
CA GLY A 62 -6.01 4.68 -24.00
C GLY A 62 -7.26 3.89 -23.60
N LEU A 63 -7.13 2.87 -22.75
CA LEU A 63 -8.25 2.02 -22.31
C LEU A 63 -8.87 2.55 -21.02
N VAL A 64 -10.20 2.63 -21.01
CA VAL A 64 -10.96 2.99 -19.81
C VAL A 64 -11.32 1.72 -19.04
N ILE A 65 -10.81 1.60 -17.81
CA ILE A 65 -11.14 0.47 -16.91
C ILE A 65 -12.48 0.72 -16.21
N ASP A 66 -13.34 -0.29 -16.22
CA ASP A 66 -14.56 -0.30 -15.42
C ASP A 66 -14.22 -0.48 -13.92
N LYS A 67 -14.72 0.43 -13.09
CA LYS A 67 -14.52 0.44 -11.63
C LYS A 67 -15.69 -0.15 -10.84
N SER A 68 -16.69 -0.70 -11.52
CA SER A 68 -17.94 -1.18 -10.94
C SER A 68 -17.74 -2.20 -9.81
N GLU A 69 -16.72 -3.06 -9.90
CA GLU A 69 -16.47 -4.13 -8.93
C GLU A 69 -15.55 -3.73 -7.75
N SER A 70 -15.02 -2.50 -7.73
CA SER A 70 -14.07 -2.01 -6.72
C SER A 70 -14.60 -2.03 -5.28
N ARG A 71 -15.93 -1.91 -5.10
CA ARG A 71 -16.62 -1.88 -3.79
C ARG A 71 -17.65 -2.99 -3.68
N THR A 72 -17.22 -4.23 -3.89
CA THR A 72 -18.05 -5.43 -3.77
C THR A 72 -17.58 -6.34 -2.63
N ASP A 73 -18.38 -7.35 -2.30
CA ASP A 73 -18.00 -8.34 -1.29
C ASP A 73 -16.95 -9.31 -1.88
N TRP A 74 -15.68 -9.08 -1.55
CA TRP A 74 -14.54 -9.91 -1.95
C TRP A 74 -14.37 -11.18 -1.09
N LEU A 75 -15.16 -11.34 -0.02
CA LEU A 75 -15.20 -12.55 0.80
C LEU A 75 -16.24 -13.56 0.30
N ALA A 76 -17.23 -13.10 -0.47
CA ALA A 76 -18.26 -13.96 -1.07
C ALA A 76 -17.65 -15.09 -1.92
N ARG A 77 -18.25 -16.28 -1.86
CA ARG A 77 -17.87 -17.41 -2.72
C ARG A 77 -19.10 -18.09 -3.33
N PRO A 78 -19.07 -18.42 -4.64
CA PRO A 78 -18.00 -18.10 -5.59
C PRO A 78 -17.93 -16.59 -5.92
N LEU A 79 -16.77 -16.10 -6.34
CA LEU A 79 -16.68 -14.77 -6.94
C LEU A 79 -17.42 -14.74 -8.28
N THR A 80 -17.97 -13.59 -8.65
CA THR A 80 -18.59 -13.41 -9.96
C THR A 80 -17.54 -13.28 -11.07
N GLU A 81 -17.93 -13.53 -12.32
CA GLU A 81 -17.04 -13.36 -13.48
C GLU A 81 -16.50 -11.92 -13.59
N ARG A 82 -17.34 -10.92 -13.31
CA ARG A 82 -16.92 -9.50 -13.31
C ARG A 82 -15.89 -9.20 -12.23
N GLN A 83 -16.04 -9.75 -11.04
CA GLN A 83 -15.03 -9.61 -9.97
C GLN A 83 -13.69 -10.25 -10.38
N LEU A 84 -13.72 -11.41 -11.06
CA LEU A 84 -12.52 -12.05 -11.56
C LEU A 84 -11.83 -11.21 -12.64
N ASP A 85 -12.59 -10.68 -13.60
CA ASP A 85 -12.07 -9.81 -14.67
C ASP A 85 -11.47 -8.53 -14.10
N TYR A 86 -12.16 -7.89 -13.14
CA TYR A 86 -11.67 -6.71 -12.44
C TYR A 86 -10.34 -6.99 -11.71
N ALA A 87 -10.29 -8.06 -10.90
CA ALA A 87 -9.09 -8.41 -10.16
C ALA A 87 -7.90 -8.78 -11.08
N ALA A 88 -8.18 -9.41 -12.22
CA ALA A 88 -7.16 -9.72 -13.22
C ALA A 88 -6.65 -8.45 -13.92
N ALA A 89 -7.52 -7.49 -14.22
CA ALA A 89 -7.16 -6.24 -14.87
C ALA A 89 -6.15 -5.41 -14.05
N ASP A 90 -6.27 -5.41 -12.71
CA ASP A 90 -5.39 -4.68 -11.80
C ASP A 90 -3.91 -5.11 -11.89
N VAL A 91 -3.62 -6.30 -12.41
CA VAL A 91 -2.24 -6.78 -12.64
C VAL A 91 -1.88 -6.91 -14.11
N PHE A 92 -2.86 -7.18 -14.98
CA PHE A 92 -2.62 -7.39 -16.41
C PHE A 92 -1.99 -6.15 -17.08
N TYR A 93 -2.50 -4.96 -16.76
CA TYR A 93 -1.98 -3.70 -17.31
C TYR A 93 -0.78 -3.16 -16.53
N LEU A 94 -0.59 -3.56 -15.27
CA LEU A 94 0.40 -2.98 -14.37
C LEU A 94 1.84 -3.22 -14.85
N LEU A 95 2.20 -4.46 -15.21
CA LEU A 95 3.59 -4.80 -15.52
C LEU A 95 4.15 -4.05 -16.75
N PRO A 96 3.42 -3.96 -17.89
CA PRO A 96 3.86 -3.14 -19.03
C PRO A 96 4.06 -1.66 -18.68
N ILE A 97 3.15 -1.08 -17.88
CA ILE A 97 3.20 0.33 -17.47
C ILE A 97 4.37 0.55 -16.49
N ALA A 98 4.58 -0.35 -15.53
CA ALA A 98 5.71 -0.29 -14.61
C ALA A 98 7.05 -0.21 -15.35
N GLY A 99 7.20 -0.98 -16.43
CA GLY A 99 8.39 -0.94 -17.29
C GLY A 99 8.59 0.41 -18.00
N GLN A 100 7.51 1.14 -18.32
CA GLN A 100 7.59 2.48 -18.91
C GLN A 100 7.93 3.52 -17.84
N LEU A 101 7.24 3.49 -16.70
CA LEU A 101 7.49 4.37 -15.56
C LEU A 101 8.92 4.25 -15.01
N MET A 102 9.49 3.05 -15.01
CA MET A 102 10.91 2.86 -14.64
C MET A 102 11.85 3.64 -15.56
N LYS A 103 11.62 3.60 -16.88
CA LYS A 103 12.41 4.34 -17.86
C LYS A 103 12.22 5.84 -17.73
N GLU A 104 10.99 6.28 -17.47
CA GLU A 104 10.68 7.71 -17.26
C GLU A 104 11.34 8.26 -15.99
N ALA A 105 11.26 7.52 -14.87
CA ALA A 105 11.93 7.88 -13.63
C ALA A 105 13.47 7.87 -13.76
N GLU A 106 14.02 6.96 -14.57
CA GLU A 106 15.45 6.95 -14.89
C GLU A 106 15.83 8.17 -15.74
N ALA A 107 15.09 8.45 -16.80
CA ALA A 107 15.32 9.59 -17.70
C ALA A 107 15.17 10.94 -17.00
N SER A 108 14.29 11.04 -16.00
CA SER A 108 14.12 12.24 -15.19
C SER A 108 15.24 12.44 -14.14
N GLY A 109 16.10 11.43 -13.95
CA GLY A 109 17.19 11.44 -12.96
C GLY A 109 16.75 11.16 -11.52
N TRP A 110 15.47 10.85 -11.30
CA TRP A 110 14.89 10.70 -9.95
C TRP A 110 14.72 9.25 -9.50
N LEU A 111 15.04 8.27 -10.34
CA LEU A 111 14.88 6.85 -10.00
C LEU A 111 15.49 6.47 -8.65
N PRO A 112 16.73 6.88 -8.27
CA PRO A 112 17.27 6.54 -6.95
C PRO A 112 16.42 7.07 -5.79
N ALA A 113 15.86 8.27 -5.92
CA ALA A 113 14.97 8.85 -4.92
C ALA A 113 13.63 8.11 -4.85
N ALA A 114 13.05 7.75 -6.01
CA ALA A 114 11.81 6.99 -6.08
C ALA A 114 11.93 5.60 -5.45
N LEU A 115 13.03 4.88 -5.73
CA LEU A 115 13.31 3.58 -5.11
C LEU A 115 13.52 3.71 -3.60
N ASN A 116 14.21 4.76 -3.14
CA ASN A 116 14.33 5.02 -1.71
C ASN A 116 12.98 5.31 -1.06
N GLU A 117 12.09 6.06 -1.70
CA GLU A 117 10.74 6.33 -1.15
C GLU A 117 9.87 5.07 -1.10
N CYS A 118 9.99 4.16 -2.08
CA CYS A 118 9.37 2.83 -2.02
C CYS A 118 9.86 2.08 -0.76
N ARG A 119 11.18 2.02 -0.57
CA ARG A 119 11.80 1.37 0.60
C ARG A 119 11.35 2.02 1.92
N MET A 120 11.31 3.35 1.99
CA MET A 120 10.88 4.08 3.19
C MET A 120 9.41 3.78 3.53
N THR A 121 8.54 3.69 2.52
CA THR A 121 7.14 3.28 2.72
C THR A 121 7.04 1.87 3.28
N GLN A 122 7.84 0.94 2.79
CA GLN A 122 7.91 -0.42 3.31
C GLN A 122 8.42 -0.48 4.75
N LEU A 123 9.41 0.33 5.10
CA LEU A 123 9.95 0.40 6.48
C LEU A 123 8.90 0.96 7.44
N ARG A 124 8.25 2.07 7.09
CA ARG A 124 7.18 2.67 7.91
C ARG A 124 6.05 1.68 8.20
N ARG A 125 5.70 0.83 7.22
CA ARG A 125 4.65 -0.20 7.39
C ARG A 125 5.07 -1.39 8.25
N GLN A 126 6.36 -1.61 8.45
CA GLN A 126 6.86 -2.63 9.39
C GLN A 126 6.94 -2.14 10.83
N GLU A 127 6.84 -0.83 11.06
CA GLU A 127 6.81 -0.27 12.40
C GLU A 127 5.55 -0.74 13.12
N THR A 128 5.73 -1.36 14.29
CA THR A 128 4.63 -1.74 15.16
C THR A 128 4.59 -0.74 16.31
N THR A 129 3.42 -0.16 16.54
CA THR A 129 3.21 0.72 17.70
C THR A 129 3.02 -0.14 18.93
N ASP A 130 3.85 0.04 19.97
CA ASP A 130 3.58 -0.52 21.29
C ASP A 130 2.17 -0.07 21.73
N PRO A 131 1.24 -0.99 22.08
CA PRO A 131 -0.09 -0.63 22.56
C PRO A 131 -0.09 0.49 23.61
N LYS A 132 0.93 0.54 24.47
CA LYS A 132 1.09 1.58 25.50
C LYS A 132 1.32 2.98 24.95
N GLU A 133 1.82 3.10 23.72
CA GLU A 133 2.10 4.36 23.04
C GLU A 133 0.99 4.77 22.07
N ALA A 134 -0.05 3.93 21.87
CA ALA A 134 -1.15 4.19 20.93
C ALA A 134 -1.95 5.48 21.21
N TRP A 135 -1.86 6.04 22.42
CA TRP A 135 -2.45 7.33 22.75
C TRP A 135 -1.82 8.50 21.98
N ARG A 136 -0.58 8.35 21.47
CA ARG A 136 0.12 9.38 20.71
C ARG A 136 -0.50 9.63 19.35
N ASP A 137 -1.13 8.61 18.77
CA ASP A 137 -1.80 8.69 17.46
C ASP A 137 -3.17 9.38 17.55
N ILE A 138 -3.63 9.70 18.77
CA ILE A 138 -4.89 10.41 19.00
C ILE A 138 -4.64 11.92 18.89
N ASN A 139 -4.97 12.47 17.72
CA ASN A 139 -4.66 13.86 17.31
C ASN A 139 -4.99 14.97 18.33
N ASN A 140 -6.00 14.79 19.19
CA ASN A 140 -6.42 15.77 20.18
C ASN A 140 -5.99 15.43 21.62
N ALA A 141 -5.13 14.43 21.82
CA ALA A 141 -4.62 14.05 23.15
C ALA A 141 -3.91 15.22 23.87
N TRP A 142 -3.29 16.13 23.12
CA TRP A 142 -2.63 17.33 23.65
C TRP A 142 -3.57 18.29 24.39
N GLN A 143 -4.89 18.19 24.19
CA GLN A 143 -5.88 19.02 24.88
C GLN A 143 -6.18 18.52 26.30
N LEU A 144 -5.75 17.30 26.65
CA LEU A 144 -6.07 16.65 27.91
C LEU A 144 -5.11 17.08 29.04
N ARG A 145 -5.65 17.28 30.24
CA ARG A 145 -4.84 17.47 31.45
C ARG A 145 -4.24 16.14 31.91
N THR A 146 -3.23 16.19 32.77
CA THR A 146 -2.45 15.01 33.21
C THR A 146 -3.29 13.80 33.60
N ARG A 147 -4.34 13.97 34.42
CA ARG A 147 -5.20 12.85 34.85
C ARG A 147 -6.05 12.29 33.70
N GLN A 148 -6.53 13.14 32.80
CA GLN A 148 -7.30 12.72 31.63
C GLN A 148 -6.40 12.02 30.61
N LEU A 149 -5.17 12.50 30.44
CA LEU A 149 -4.16 11.87 29.59
C LEU A 149 -3.79 10.48 30.12
N ALA A 150 -3.62 10.32 31.44
CA ALA A 150 -3.40 9.01 32.05
C ALA A 150 -4.57 8.04 31.79
N CYS A 151 -5.82 8.52 31.84
CA CYS A 151 -6.98 7.71 31.44
C CYS A 151 -6.94 7.34 29.95
N LEU A 152 -6.60 8.29 29.06
CA LEU A 152 -6.48 8.03 27.63
C LEU A 152 -5.42 6.99 27.32
N GLN A 153 -4.27 7.03 27.99
CA GLN A 153 -3.19 6.04 27.87
C GLN A 153 -3.71 4.62 28.14
N LEU A 154 -4.41 4.42 29.25
CA LEU A 154 -4.96 3.10 29.61
C LEU A 154 -6.05 2.63 28.63
N LEU A 155 -6.91 3.54 28.17
CA LEU A 155 -7.96 3.21 27.19
C LEU A 155 -7.38 2.85 25.82
N ALA A 156 -6.37 3.60 25.38
CA ALA A 156 -5.69 3.36 24.11
C ALA A 156 -4.95 2.02 24.13
N ASP A 157 -4.23 1.73 25.21
CA ASP A 157 -3.55 0.44 25.43
C ASP A 157 -4.54 -0.73 25.37
N TRP A 158 -5.61 -0.67 26.19
CA TRP A 158 -6.64 -1.70 26.19
C TRP A 158 -7.28 -1.91 24.82
N ARG A 159 -7.62 -0.84 24.11
CA ARG A 159 -8.24 -0.92 22.77
C ARG A 159 -7.27 -1.55 21.75
N SER A 160 -6.01 -1.13 21.75
CA SER A 160 -5.00 -1.65 20.84
C SER A 160 -4.69 -3.13 21.11
N ALA A 161 -4.62 -3.53 22.38
CA ALA A 161 -4.42 -4.92 22.78
C ALA A 161 -5.59 -5.83 22.34
N GLN A 162 -6.83 -5.32 22.34
CA GLN A 162 -7.97 -6.07 21.79
C GLN A 162 -7.93 -6.20 20.27
N GLY A 163 -7.52 -5.14 19.56
CA GLY A 163 -7.38 -5.17 18.10
C GLY A 163 -6.29 -6.11 17.61
N ALA A 164 -5.23 -6.32 18.39
CA ALA A 164 -4.12 -7.22 18.06
C ALA A 164 -4.41 -8.71 18.32
N GLY A 165 -5.55 -9.04 18.96
CA GLY A 165 -5.92 -10.40 19.35
C GLY A 165 -7.00 -11.07 18.48
N ALA A 166 -7.39 -10.46 17.36
CA ALA A 166 -8.42 -10.95 16.44
C ALA A 166 -7.81 -11.47 15.13
#